data_AF-A0A5D0N4C4-F1
#
_entry.id   AF-A0A5D0N4C4-F1
#
_cell.length_a   1.000
_cell.length_b   1.000
_cell.length_c   1.000
_cell.angle_alpha   90.00
_cell.angle_beta   90.00
_cell.angle_gamma   90.00
#
_symmetry.space_group_name_H-M   'P 1'
#
loop_
_entity.id
_entity.type
_entity.pdbx_description
1 polymer ?
#
loop_
_entity_poly.entity_id
_entity_poly.type
_entity_poly.pdbx_seq_one_letter_code
_entity_poly.pdbx_strand_id
1 'polypeptide(L)'
;MMILGLVRWMQPVHGYDVRRELLSWSADKWANVQPGSIYHALRKLTDEGLLRTVSVEQVGARPARTTYEVTAKGEEEFETLLRAQWWQLNEPPDPFVAAFSFLPAMPRDEAAAALRNRANLLRAGVESMRASLDSDWVRNRKPVHVGWMFELWLARAEAEMAWCERIAERIESGVSYLPAGLEQAEGWSGWRDGAPDAE
;
A
#
# COMPACT_ATOMS: atom_id res chain seq x y z
N MET A 1 -15.00 0.38 0.56
CA MET A 1 -14.80 1.65 -0.17
C MET A 1 -14.54 1.46 -1.67
N MET A 2 -13.41 0.90 -2.10
CA MET A 2 -13.02 0.85 -3.53
C MET A 2 -14.07 0.24 -4.48
N ILE A 3 -14.61 -0.93 -4.17
CA ILE A 3 -15.63 -1.60 -5.00
C ILE A 3 -16.92 -0.76 -5.06
N LEU A 4 -17.35 -0.22 -3.93
CA LEU A 4 -18.54 0.63 -3.83
C LEU A 4 -18.38 1.91 -4.65
N GLY A 5 -17.23 2.58 -4.57
CA GLY A 5 -16.91 3.76 -5.37
C GLY A 5 -16.83 3.47 -6.87
N LEU A 6 -16.32 2.31 -7.25
CA LEU A 6 -16.25 1.93 -8.66
C LEU A 6 -17.63 1.61 -9.24
N VAL A 7 -18.47 0.88 -8.49
CA VAL A 7 -19.87 0.67 -8.87
C VAL A 7 -20.59 2.01 -9.00
N ARG A 8 -20.45 2.90 -8.01
CA ARG A 8 -21.02 4.25 -8.04
C ARG A 8 -20.63 5.04 -9.29
N TRP A 9 -19.39 4.92 -9.75
CA TRP A 9 -18.89 5.64 -10.93
C TRP A 9 -19.40 5.05 -12.26
N MET A 10 -19.47 3.73 -12.36
CA MET A 10 -19.79 3.03 -13.61
C MET A 10 -21.25 2.57 -13.72
N GLN A 11 -22.06 2.76 -12.67
CA GLN A 11 -23.41 2.20 -12.58
C GLN A 11 -24.34 2.65 -13.72
N PRO A 12 -25.28 1.79 -14.14
CA PRO A 12 -25.36 0.37 -13.79
C PRO A 12 -24.19 -0.44 -14.39
N VAL A 13 -23.56 -1.33 -13.61
CA VAL A 13 -22.32 -2.03 -14.03
C VAL A 13 -22.33 -3.52 -13.72
N HIS A 14 -21.78 -4.34 -14.63
CA HIS A 14 -21.59 -5.76 -14.35
C HIS A 14 -20.42 -6.01 -13.42
N GLY A 15 -20.55 -7.02 -12.54
CA GLY A 15 -19.45 -7.39 -11.63
C GLY A 15 -18.14 -7.78 -12.35
N TYR A 16 -18.24 -8.29 -13.58
CA TYR A 16 -17.07 -8.55 -14.43
C TYR A 16 -16.33 -7.26 -14.83
N ASP A 17 -17.06 -6.22 -15.20
CA ASP A 17 -16.47 -4.94 -15.61
C ASP A 17 -15.85 -4.21 -14.40
N VAL A 18 -16.48 -4.31 -13.22
CA VAL A 18 -15.89 -3.85 -11.95
C VAL A 18 -14.54 -4.53 -11.70
N ARG A 19 -14.49 -5.86 -11.84
CA ARG A 19 -13.24 -6.62 -11.70
C ARG A 19 -12.19 -6.22 -12.74
N ARG A 20 -12.60 -6.08 -14.00
CA ARG A 20 -11.69 -5.71 -15.10
C ARG A 20 -11.06 -4.35 -14.86
N GLU A 21 -11.83 -3.39 -14.36
CA GLU A 21 -11.33 -2.03 -14.11
C GLU A 21 -10.39 -1.98 -12.90
N LEU A 22 -10.70 -2.67 -11.79
CA LEU A 22 -9.78 -2.76 -10.65
C LEU A 22 -8.44 -3.41 -11.03
N LEU A 23 -8.48 -4.41 -11.90
CA LEU A 23 -7.28 -5.04 -12.46
C LEU A 23 -6.51 -4.11 -13.39
N SER A 24 -7.20 -3.32 -14.22
CA SER A 24 -6.56 -2.35 -15.12
C SER A 24 -5.81 -1.26 -14.34
N TRP A 25 -6.24 -0.97 -13.11
CA TRP A 25 -5.57 -0.05 -12.19
C TRP A 25 -4.45 -0.68 -11.38
N SER A 26 -4.21 -2.00 -11.52
CA SER A 26 -3.34 -2.76 -10.61
C SER A 26 -3.67 -2.51 -9.13
N ALA A 27 -4.97 -2.43 -8.80
CA ALA A 27 -5.45 -2.12 -7.45
C ALA A 27 -5.08 -3.16 -6.40
N ASP A 28 -4.66 -4.36 -6.81
CA ASP A 28 -4.02 -5.36 -5.96
C ASP A 28 -2.73 -4.83 -5.33
N LYS A 29 -1.96 -4.02 -6.07
CA LYS A 29 -0.64 -3.52 -5.63
C LYS A 29 -0.73 -2.36 -4.63
N TRP A 30 -1.77 -1.53 -4.70
CA TRP A 30 -1.84 -0.29 -3.92
C TRP A 30 -3.10 -0.16 -3.05
N ALA A 31 -4.15 -0.93 -3.32
CA ALA A 31 -5.39 -0.94 -2.52
C ALA A 31 -5.70 -2.31 -1.91
N ASN A 32 -4.79 -3.30 -2.04
CA ASN A 32 -4.96 -4.67 -1.57
C ASN A 32 -6.29 -5.32 -2.03
N VAL A 33 -6.77 -4.95 -3.23
CA VAL A 33 -8.00 -5.48 -3.79
C VAL A 33 -7.69 -6.77 -4.52
N GLN A 34 -7.91 -7.90 -3.84
CA GLN A 34 -7.61 -9.21 -4.41
C GLN A 34 -8.62 -9.61 -5.50
N PRO A 35 -8.19 -10.03 -6.70
CA PRO A 35 -9.11 -10.31 -7.81
C PRO A 35 -10.15 -11.40 -7.49
N GLY A 36 -9.80 -12.34 -6.60
CA GLY A 36 -10.68 -13.43 -6.15
C GLY A 36 -11.76 -12.99 -5.16
N SER A 37 -11.57 -11.88 -4.43
CA SER A 37 -12.53 -11.42 -3.41
C SER A 37 -13.60 -10.48 -3.97
N ILE A 38 -13.44 -9.97 -5.21
CA ILE A 38 -14.32 -8.94 -5.78
C ILE A 38 -15.76 -9.40 -5.89
N TYR A 39 -16.03 -10.61 -6.40
CA TYR A 39 -17.40 -11.12 -6.51
C TYR A 39 -18.03 -11.40 -5.14
N HIS A 40 -17.24 -11.89 -4.19
CA HIS A 40 -17.70 -12.07 -2.81
C HIS A 40 -18.06 -10.73 -2.18
N ALA A 41 -17.24 -9.70 -2.40
CA ALA A 41 -17.50 -8.35 -1.89
C ALA A 41 -18.73 -7.70 -2.55
N LEU A 42 -18.95 -7.87 -3.87
CA LEU A 42 -20.18 -7.40 -4.53
C LEU A 42 -21.43 -8.04 -3.93
N ARG A 43 -21.38 -9.35 -3.66
CA ARG A 43 -22.47 -10.07 -2.98
C ARG A 43 -22.70 -9.52 -1.58
N LYS A 44 -21.64 -9.42 -0.77
CA LYS A 44 -21.71 -8.86 0.59
C LYS A 44 -22.29 -7.45 0.62
N LEU A 45 -21.84 -6.56 -0.27
CA LEU A 45 -22.37 -5.19 -0.37
C LEU A 45 -23.86 -5.19 -0.78
N THR A 46 -24.30 -6.17 -1.56
CA THR A 46 -25.72 -6.34 -1.90
C THR A 46 -26.51 -6.84 -0.69
N ASP A 47 -26.00 -7.84 0.02
CA ASP A 47 -26.62 -8.41 1.23
C ASP A 47 -26.75 -7.34 2.35
N GLU A 48 -25.78 -6.43 2.45
CA GLU A 48 -25.79 -5.28 3.36
C GLU A 48 -26.70 -4.13 2.90
N GLY A 49 -27.31 -4.24 1.72
CA GLY A 49 -28.19 -3.22 1.13
C GLY A 49 -27.46 -1.97 0.63
N LEU A 50 -26.15 -2.03 0.46
CA LEU A 50 -25.33 -0.94 -0.09
C LEU A 50 -25.36 -0.92 -1.63
N LEU A 51 -25.55 -2.09 -2.23
CA LEU A 51 -25.81 -2.26 -3.67
C LEU A 51 -27.18 -2.91 -3.88
N ARG A 52 -27.74 -2.71 -5.07
CA ARG A 52 -28.91 -3.45 -5.56
C ARG A 52 -28.61 -4.11 -6.91
N THR A 53 -29.19 -5.28 -7.14
CA THR A 53 -29.17 -5.93 -8.45
C THR A 53 -30.24 -5.31 -9.34
N VAL A 54 -29.86 -4.88 -10.55
CA VAL A 54 -30.75 -4.25 -11.52
C VAL A 54 -31.21 -5.24 -12.59
N SER A 55 -30.30 -6.10 -13.06
CA SER A 55 -30.59 -7.15 -14.03
C SER A 55 -29.70 -8.37 -13.81
N VAL A 56 -30.22 -9.52 -14.21
CA VAL A 56 -29.47 -10.77 -14.31
C VAL A 56 -29.66 -11.27 -15.74
N GLU A 57 -28.64 -11.08 -16.57
CA GLU A 57 -28.68 -11.48 -17.97
C GLU A 57 -27.96 -12.80 -18.18
N GLN A 58 -28.63 -13.78 -18.76
CA GLN A 58 -28.03 -15.05 -19.16
C GLN A 58 -28.17 -15.23 -20.67
N VAL A 59 -27.07 -15.10 -21.41
CA VAL A 59 -27.06 -15.30 -22.87
C VAL A 59 -26.61 -16.74 -23.18
N GLY A 60 -27.57 -17.60 -23.52
CA GLY A 60 -27.33 -19.00 -23.88
C GLY A 60 -26.73 -19.80 -22.71
N ALA A 61 -25.70 -20.61 -22.98
CA ALA A 61 -25.01 -21.42 -21.97
C ALA A 61 -23.97 -20.65 -21.13
N ARG A 62 -23.88 -19.32 -21.26
CA ARG A 62 -22.92 -18.52 -20.47
C ARG A 62 -23.42 -18.32 -19.03
N PRO A 63 -22.52 -18.12 -18.05
CA PRO A 63 -22.90 -17.76 -16.70
C PRO A 63 -23.73 -16.46 -16.69
N ALA A 64 -24.75 -16.42 -15.85
CA ALA A 64 -25.57 -15.23 -15.65
C ALA A 64 -24.69 -14.06 -15.19
N ARG A 65 -24.88 -12.87 -15.80
CA ARG A 65 -24.20 -11.63 -15.47
C ARG A 65 -25.12 -10.74 -14.65
N THR A 66 -24.70 -10.45 -13.43
CA THR A 66 -25.41 -9.55 -12.52
C THR A 66 -24.93 -8.13 -12.70
N THR A 67 -25.88 -7.21 -12.88
CA THR A 67 -25.65 -5.76 -12.95
C THR A 67 -25.99 -5.12 -11.61
N TYR A 68 -25.13 -4.23 -11.13
CA TYR A 68 -25.24 -3.59 -9.83
C TYR A 68 -25.38 -2.08 -9.97
N GLU A 69 -26.16 -1.50 -9.06
CA GLU A 69 -26.29 -0.06 -8.81
C GLU A 69 -26.07 0.21 -7.32
N VAL A 70 -25.59 1.41 -6.99
CA VAL A 70 -25.49 1.88 -5.60
C VAL A 70 -26.88 2.24 -5.06
N THR A 71 -27.14 1.96 -3.79
CA THR A 71 -28.34 2.45 -3.10
C THR A 71 -28.07 3.78 -2.41
N ALA A 72 -29.11 4.46 -1.91
CA ALA A 72 -28.92 5.67 -1.08
C ALA A 72 -28.06 5.37 0.17
N LYS A 73 -28.25 4.21 0.79
CA LYS A 73 -27.41 3.73 1.90
C LYS A 73 -25.96 3.51 1.45
N GLY A 74 -25.76 2.96 0.26
CA GLY A 74 -24.43 2.77 -0.34
C GLY A 74 -23.71 4.10 -0.62
N GLU A 75 -24.45 5.13 -1.02
CA GLU A 75 -23.89 6.47 -1.25
C GLU A 75 -23.38 7.08 0.07
N GLU A 76 -24.20 7.05 1.12
CA GLU A 76 -23.83 7.55 2.46
C GLU A 76 -22.63 6.79 3.05
N GLU A 77 -22.61 5.46 2.89
CA GLU A 77 -21.50 4.62 3.34
C GLU A 77 -20.22 4.93 2.56
N PHE A 78 -20.30 5.12 1.23
CA PHE A 78 -19.15 5.50 0.43
C PHE A 78 -18.56 6.83 0.88
N GLU A 79 -19.39 7.85 1.10
CA GLU A 79 -18.95 9.15 1.59
C GLU A 79 -18.32 9.06 2.97
N THR A 80 -18.93 8.29 3.89
CA THR A 80 -18.43 8.09 5.25
C THR A 80 -17.05 7.44 5.22
N LEU A 81 -16.90 6.34 4.48
CA LEU A 81 -15.63 5.63 4.35
C LEU A 81 -14.57 6.50 3.68
N LEU A 82 -14.92 7.25 2.63
CA LEU A 82 -14.01 8.15 1.95
C LEU A 82 -13.52 9.22 2.92
N ARG A 83 -14.44 9.95 3.57
CA ARG A 83 -14.09 11.01 4.52
C ARG A 83 -13.25 10.49 5.68
N ALA A 84 -13.54 9.29 6.19
CA ALA A 84 -12.71 8.69 7.23
C ALA A 84 -11.24 8.56 6.79
N GLN A 85 -10.97 8.12 5.55
CA GLN A 85 -9.59 8.03 5.04
C GLN A 85 -8.92 9.39 4.78
N TRP A 86 -9.70 10.45 4.52
CA TRP A 86 -9.16 11.80 4.34
C TRP A 86 -8.90 12.53 5.66
N TRP A 87 -9.73 12.29 6.68
CA TRP A 87 -9.66 12.99 7.97
C TRP A 87 -8.86 12.24 9.03
N GLN A 88 -8.51 10.99 8.78
CA GLN A 88 -7.71 10.17 9.70
C GLN A 88 -6.38 9.79 9.05
N LEU A 89 -5.31 9.86 9.84
CA LEU A 89 -4.02 9.30 9.45
C LEU A 89 -4.02 7.81 9.81
N ASN A 90 -4.36 6.97 8.84
CA ASN A 90 -4.29 5.51 8.96
C ASN A 90 -2.99 5.02 8.33
N GLU A 91 -1.97 4.75 9.15
CA GLU A 91 -0.70 4.18 8.67
C GLU A 91 -0.80 2.65 8.62
N PRO A 92 -0.53 2.02 7.45
CA PRO A 92 -0.50 0.56 7.38
C PRO A 92 0.66 0.03 8.25
N PRO A 93 0.50 -1.13 8.90
CA PRO A 93 1.62 -1.78 9.58
C PRO A 93 2.79 -1.99 8.61
N ASP A 94 3.99 -1.55 9.00
CA ASP A 94 5.21 -1.73 8.22
C ASP A 94 6.08 -2.85 8.83
N PRO A 95 6.15 -4.04 8.19
CA PRO A 95 6.99 -5.14 8.67
C PRO A 95 8.48 -4.78 8.76
N PHE A 96 8.96 -3.83 7.95
CA PHE A 96 10.34 -3.39 8.01
C PHE A 96 10.61 -2.59 9.29
N VAL A 97 9.70 -1.70 9.69
CA VAL A 97 9.82 -0.97 10.97
C VAL A 97 9.79 -1.95 12.15
N ALA A 98 8.94 -2.98 12.09
CA ALA A 98 8.93 -4.04 13.10
C ALA A 98 10.27 -4.79 13.17
N ALA A 99 10.85 -5.18 12.03
CA ALA A 99 12.17 -5.81 11.99
C ALA A 99 13.28 -4.86 12.49
N PHE A 100 13.24 -3.59 12.11
CA PHE A 100 14.20 -2.57 12.52
C PHE A 100 14.19 -2.32 14.03
N SER A 101 13.05 -2.53 14.70
CA SER A 101 12.98 -2.44 16.17
C SER A 101 13.87 -3.47 16.88
N PHE A 102 14.37 -4.48 16.17
CA PHE A 102 15.34 -5.47 16.64
C PHE A 102 16.71 -5.32 15.95
N LEU A 103 17.07 -4.11 15.49
CA LEU A 103 18.34 -3.85 14.81
C LEU A 103 19.58 -4.52 15.44
N PRO A 104 19.80 -4.51 16.77
CA PRO A 104 20.98 -5.13 17.36
C PRO A 104 21.03 -6.66 17.27
N ALA A 105 19.91 -7.32 16.98
CA ALA A 105 19.89 -8.76 16.74
C ALA A 105 20.55 -9.16 15.40
N MET A 106 20.91 -8.18 14.57
CA MET A 106 21.56 -8.39 13.28
C MET A 106 23.03 -7.94 13.33
N PRO A 107 23.96 -8.68 12.70
CA PRO A 107 25.33 -8.21 12.51
C PRO A 107 25.36 -6.83 11.83
N ARG A 108 26.25 -5.94 12.29
CA ARG A 108 26.26 -4.53 11.86
C ARG A 108 26.55 -4.39 10.36
N ASP A 109 27.43 -5.22 9.82
CA ASP A 109 27.75 -5.30 8.39
C ASP A 109 26.56 -5.80 7.57
N GLU A 110 25.85 -6.82 8.04
CA GLU A 110 24.62 -7.31 7.43
C GLU A 110 23.51 -6.25 7.46
N ALA A 111 23.31 -5.57 8.59
CA ALA A 111 22.31 -4.51 8.74
C ALA A 111 22.57 -3.34 7.79
N ALA A 112 23.83 -2.89 7.67
CA ALA A 112 24.20 -1.86 6.72
C ALA A 112 23.97 -2.32 5.28
N ALA A 113 24.42 -3.52 4.91
CA ALA A 113 24.21 -4.08 3.58
C ALA A 113 22.73 -4.23 3.22
N ALA A 114 21.88 -4.65 4.17
CA ALA A 114 20.44 -4.77 3.99
C ALA A 114 19.78 -3.42 3.71
N LEU A 115 20.19 -2.36 4.42
CA LEU A 115 19.72 -0.98 4.17
C LEU A 115 20.16 -0.46 2.80
N ARG A 116 21.40 -0.71 2.38
CA ARG A 116 21.88 -0.36 1.02
C ARG A 116 21.08 -1.11 -0.05
N ASN A 117 20.81 -2.39 0.16
CA ASN A 117 19.96 -3.17 -0.74
C ASN A 117 18.55 -2.60 -0.81
N ARG A 118 17.95 -2.22 0.33
CA ARG A 118 16.64 -1.56 0.36
C ARG A 118 16.65 -0.24 -0.42
N ALA A 119 17.69 0.59 -0.26
CA ALA A 119 17.87 1.82 -1.03
C ALA A 119 17.95 1.54 -2.54
N ASN A 120 18.66 0.49 -2.96
CA ASN A 120 18.74 0.07 -4.37
C ASN A 120 17.38 -0.33 -4.94
N LEU A 121 16.58 -1.09 -4.19
CA LEU A 121 15.22 -1.47 -4.59
C LEU A 121 14.30 -0.24 -4.73
N LEU A 122 14.38 0.69 -3.78
CA LEU A 122 13.65 1.95 -3.84
C LEU A 122 14.06 2.80 -5.05
N ARG A 123 15.35 2.85 -5.38
CA ARG A 123 15.88 3.58 -6.53
C ARG A 123 15.27 3.10 -7.85
N ALA A 124 15.14 1.79 -8.04
CA ALA A 124 14.48 1.24 -9.22
C ALA A 124 13.00 1.68 -9.32
N GLY A 125 12.30 1.72 -8.18
CA GLY A 125 10.92 2.23 -8.11
C GLY A 125 10.82 3.73 -8.40
N VAL A 126 11.73 4.53 -7.84
CA VAL A 126 11.82 5.99 -8.07
C VAL A 126 11.98 6.31 -9.56
N GLU A 127 12.93 5.66 -10.24
CA GLU A 127 13.15 5.90 -11.67
C GLU A 127 11.92 5.48 -12.51
N SER A 128 11.25 4.38 -12.15
CA SER A 128 10.01 3.98 -12.81
C SER A 128 8.86 4.98 -12.59
N MET A 129 8.72 5.55 -11.39
CA MET A 129 7.70 6.56 -11.08
C MET A 129 7.98 7.88 -11.80
N ARG A 130 9.25 8.33 -11.87
CA ARG A 130 9.65 9.51 -12.64
C ARG A 130 9.31 9.36 -14.12
N ALA A 131 9.69 8.23 -14.72
CA ALA A 131 9.33 7.92 -16.11
C ALA A 131 7.81 7.88 -16.32
N SER A 132 7.05 7.40 -15.34
CA SER A 132 5.58 7.40 -15.38
C SER A 132 5.00 8.81 -15.37
N LEU A 133 5.49 9.71 -14.51
CA LEU A 133 5.08 11.13 -14.45
C LEU A 133 5.36 11.88 -15.76
N ASP A 134 6.41 11.49 -16.49
CA ASP A 134 6.75 12.08 -17.79
C ASP A 134 5.99 11.47 -18.97
N SER A 135 5.26 10.38 -18.75
CA SER A 135 4.52 9.70 -19.81
C SER A 135 3.28 10.48 -20.27
N ASP A 136 2.95 10.36 -21.57
CA ASP A 136 1.69 10.88 -22.13
C ASP A 136 0.46 10.31 -21.39
N TRP A 137 0.57 9.07 -20.92
CA TRP A 137 -0.52 8.39 -20.22
C TRP A 137 -0.89 9.09 -18.90
N VAL A 138 0.10 9.46 -18.07
CA VAL A 138 -0.16 10.22 -16.83
C VAL A 138 -0.57 11.66 -17.16
N ARG A 139 0.17 12.33 -18.05
CA ARG A 139 0.00 13.77 -18.29
C ARG A 139 -1.31 14.13 -19.00
N ASN A 140 -1.73 13.32 -19.96
CA ASN A 140 -2.81 13.70 -20.89
C ASN A 140 -3.99 12.72 -20.93
N ARG A 141 -3.87 11.50 -20.38
CA ARG A 141 -4.90 10.44 -20.50
C ARG A 141 -5.55 10.04 -19.17
N LYS A 142 -5.15 10.64 -18.06
CA LYS A 142 -5.70 10.37 -16.72
C LYS A 142 -6.13 11.65 -16.02
N PRO A 143 -7.05 11.56 -15.03
CA PRO A 143 -7.35 12.68 -14.16
C PRO A 143 -6.08 13.23 -13.49
N VAL A 144 -5.99 14.54 -13.35
CA VAL A 144 -4.79 15.24 -12.84
C VAL A 144 -4.31 14.70 -11.49
N HIS A 145 -5.22 14.33 -10.59
CA HIS A 145 -4.89 13.79 -9.28
C HIS A 145 -4.16 12.45 -9.32
N VAL A 146 -4.22 11.70 -10.42
CA VAL A 146 -3.41 10.48 -10.60
C VAL A 146 -1.94 10.85 -10.61
N GLY A 147 -1.54 11.93 -11.30
CA GLY A 147 -0.17 12.46 -11.25
C GLY A 147 0.24 12.84 -9.83
N TRP A 148 -0.64 13.53 -9.08
CA TRP A 148 -0.38 13.89 -7.68
C TRP A 148 -0.19 12.66 -6.75
N MET A 149 -0.87 11.55 -7.02
CA MET A 149 -0.62 10.29 -6.30
C MET A 149 0.80 9.76 -6.56
N PHE A 150 1.25 9.78 -7.83
CA PHE A 150 2.63 9.41 -8.18
C PHE A 150 3.66 10.35 -7.55
N GLU A 151 3.39 11.66 -7.51
CA GLU A 151 4.25 12.64 -6.83
C GLU A 151 4.40 12.33 -5.33
N LEU A 152 3.30 11.99 -4.64
CA LEU A 152 3.35 11.59 -3.23
C LEU A 152 4.17 10.30 -3.03
N TRP A 153 3.97 9.29 -3.87
CA TRP A 153 4.72 8.03 -3.78
C TRP A 153 6.20 8.23 -4.08
N LEU A 154 6.53 9.06 -5.06
CA LEU A 154 7.89 9.44 -5.40
C LEU A 154 8.58 10.12 -4.21
N ALA A 155 7.93 11.14 -3.62
CA ALA A 155 8.48 11.87 -2.48
C ALA A 155 8.74 10.95 -1.27
N ARG A 156 7.82 10.01 -0.99
CA ARG A 156 8.00 9.00 0.07
C ARG A 156 9.18 8.08 -0.21
N ALA A 157 9.28 7.54 -1.42
CA ALA A 157 10.35 6.62 -1.79
C ALA A 157 11.73 7.30 -1.80
N GLU A 158 11.82 8.55 -2.25
CA GLU A 158 13.06 9.33 -2.22
C GLU A 158 13.51 9.61 -0.78
N ALA A 159 12.58 9.99 0.10
CA ALA A 159 12.86 10.24 1.50
C ALA A 159 13.38 8.96 2.20
N GLU A 160 12.74 7.82 1.94
CA GLU A 160 13.12 6.54 2.51
C GLU A 160 14.45 6.03 1.96
N MET A 161 14.69 6.15 0.65
CA MET A 161 15.96 5.81 0.02
C MET A 161 17.10 6.60 0.66
N ALA A 162 16.94 7.91 0.76
CA ALA A 162 17.94 8.77 1.39
C ALA A 162 18.14 8.43 2.88
N TRP A 163 17.07 8.05 3.59
CA TRP A 163 17.17 7.58 4.97
C TRP A 163 17.97 6.28 5.07
N CYS A 164 17.71 5.29 4.22
CA CYS A 164 18.43 4.01 4.23
C CYS A 164 19.94 4.20 4.03
N GLU A 165 20.35 4.99 3.05
CA GLU A 165 21.76 5.28 2.77
C GLU A 165 22.43 5.95 3.98
N ARG A 166 21.79 6.98 4.56
CA ARG A 166 22.33 7.69 5.74
C ARG A 166 22.45 6.81 6.97
N ILE A 167 21.48 5.91 7.21
CA ILE A 167 21.53 5.03 8.38
C ILE A 167 22.57 3.93 8.18
N ALA A 168 22.72 3.38 6.97
CA ALA A 168 23.80 2.45 6.65
C ALA A 168 25.17 3.06 6.96
N GLU A 169 25.42 4.30 6.52
CA GLU A 169 26.67 5.03 6.82
C GLU A 169 26.93 5.20 8.32
N ARG A 170 25.87 5.48 9.10
CA ARG A 170 25.99 5.61 10.57
C ARG A 170 26.31 4.28 11.23
N ILE A 171 25.74 3.18 10.74
CA ILE A 171 26.05 1.85 11.25
C ILE A 171 27.51 1.53 10.92
N GLU A 172 27.94 1.71 9.67
CA GLU A 172 29.31 1.48 9.20
C GLU A 172 30.34 2.29 9.99
N SER A 173 30.00 3.51 10.44
CA SER A 173 30.89 4.37 11.23
C SER A 173 31.05 3.96 12.70
N GLY A 174 30.33 2.94 13.16
CA GLY A 174 30.44 2.47 14.55
C GLY A 174 29.54 3.22 15.53
N VAL A 175 28.43 3.83 15.09
CA VAL A 175 27.53 4.56 16.00
C VAL A 175 26.97 3.65 17.10
N SER A 176 27.00 4.11 18.36
CA SER A 176 26.31 3.40 19.45
C SER A 176 24.81 3.33 19.18
N TYR A 177 24.21 2.15 19.35
CA TYR A 177 22.75 1.97 19.29
C TYR A 177 22.06 2.41 20.57
N LEU A 178 22.83 2.61 21.65
CA LEU A 178 22.34 3.12 22.91
C LEU A 178 22.69 4.61 23.05
N PRO A 179 21.81 5.42 23.65
CA PRO A 179 22.21 6.74 24.13
C PRO A 179 23.35 6.63 25.15
N ALA A 180 24.24 7.62 25.20
CA ALA A 180 25.44 7.62 26.07
C ALA A 180 25.16 7.33 27.56
N GLY A 181 23.94 7.59 28.07
CA GLY A 181 23.54 7.29 29.45
C GLY A 181 22.99 5.87 29.68
N LEU A 182 22.68 5.12 28.62
CA LEU A 182 22.15 3.75 28.70
C LEU A 182 23.19 2.68 28.37
N GLU A 183 24.36 3.10 27.88
CA GLU A 183 25.49 2.20 27.60
C GLU A 183 25.99 1.44 28.84
N GLN A 184 25.64 1.87 30.04
CA GLN A 184 26.03 1.23 31.30
C GLN A 184 24.84 0.69 32.10
N ALA A 185 23.60 0.91 31.63
CA ALA A 185 22.39 0.48 32.33
C ALA A 185 22.16 -1.04 32.23
N GLU A 186 21.71 -1.66 33.32
CA GLU A 186 21.29 -3.08 33.35
C GLU A 186 20.06 -3.29 32.45
N GLY A 187 20.04 -4.40 31.69
CA GLY A 187 18.95 -4.77 30.78
C GLY A 187 19.17 -4.45 29.30
N TRP A 188 20.22 -3.70 28.94
CA TRP A 188 20.52 -3.31 27.55
C TRP A 188 21.80 -3.95 26.99
N SER A 189 22.31 -5.02 27.62
CA SER A 189 23.56 -5.69 27.19
C SER A 189 23.47 -6.24 25.76
N GLY A 190 22.34 -6.82 25.36
CA GLY A 190 22.11 -7.32 23.99
C GLY A 190 22.02 -6.24 22.90
N TRP A 191 22.05 -4.96 23.29
CA TRP A 191 22.05 -3.81 22.37
C TRP A 191 23.46 -3.22 22.18
N ARG A 192 24.48 -3.77 22.87
CA ARG A 192 25.88 -3.37 22.78
C ARG A 192 26.59 -4.29 21.80
N ASP A 193 26.70 -3.84 20.55
CA ASP A 193 27.48 -4.41 19.44
C ASP A 193 27.55 -5.94 19.34
N GLY A 194 26.70 -6.51 18.48
CA GLY A 194 26.94 -7.80 17.83
C GLY A 194 27.27 -8.95 18.76
N ALA A 195 26.68 -9.01 19.95
CA ALA A 195 26.86 -10.14 20.85
C ALA A 195 26.05 -11.34 20.33
N PRO A 196 26.68 -12.39 19.78
CA PRO A 196 26.14 -13.72 19.98
C PRO A 196 26.20 -13.97 21.49
N ASP A 197 25.04 -14.06 22.14
CA ASP A 197 25.02 -14.59 23.49
C ASP A 197 25.40 -16.07 23.42
N ALA A 198 26.44 -16.36 24.20
CA ALA A 198 27.14 -17.62 24.41
C ALA A 198 26.28 -18.90 24.36
N GLU A 199 26.76 -19.88 23.59
CA GLU A 199 26.84 -21.28 24.03
C GLU A 199 28.31 -21.70 24.13
#